data_AF-A0A5K1DGK9-F1
#
_entry.id   AF-A0A5K1DGK9-F1
#
_cell.length_a   1.000
_cell.length_b   1.000
_cell.length_c   1.000
_cell.angle_alpha   90.00
_cell.angle_beta   90.00
_cell.angle_gamma   90.00
#
_symmetry.space_group_name_H-M   'P 1'
#
loop_
_entity.id
_entity.type
_entity.pdbx_description
1 polymer ?
#
loop_
_entity_poly.entity_id
_entity_poly.type
_entity_poly.pdbx_seq_one_letter_code
_entity_poly.pdbx_strand_id
1 'polypeptide(L)'
;MGTEDTVPEMQNGVLEKQAANAVAGLRAYVTFLAGDGDYVKGVLCLAKGLRRVHSAYPLVVAVLPDVPEDHRRQLREQGCT
;
A
#
# COMPACT_ATOMS: atom_id res chain seq x y z
N MET A 1 0.79 39.90 -30.13
CA MET A 1 1.65 40.82 -29.36
C MET A 1 1.38 40.51 -27.90
N GLY A 2 2.38 39.94 -27.20
CA GLY A 2 2.27 39.34 -25.86
C GLY A 2 1.83 37.86 -25.93
N THR A 3 2.67 36.82 -25.99
CA THR A 3 3.76 36.31 -25.11
C THR A 3 3.29 35.89 -23.71
N GLU A 4 3.32 34.57 -23.53
CA GLU A 4 3.80 33.82 -22.35
C GLU A 4 3.11 34.10 -21.02
N ASP A 5 2.51 33.06 -20.41
CA ASP A 5 3.01 32.63 -19.11
C ASP A 5 2.47 31.24 -18.69
N THR A 6 3.44 30.32 -18.59
CA THR A 6 3.57 29.32 -17.52
C THR A 6 2.64 28.10 -17.52
N VAL A 7 3.16 26.99 -18.06
CA VAL A 7 2.90 25.61 -17.61
C VAL A 7 3.28 25.43 -16.13
N PRO A 8 2.59 24.56 -15.37
CA PRO A 8 3.14 23.22 -15.17
C PRO A 8 2.01 22.18 -15.26
N GLU A 9 1.95 21.37 -16.31
CA GLU A 9 2.61 20.06 -16.35
C GLU A 9 3.18 19.62 -14.99
N MET A 10 2.46 18.77 -14.25
CA MET A 10 3.02 17.69 -13.44
C MET A 10 1.91 16.85 -12.78
N GLN A 11 2.18 15.54 -12.66
CA GLN A 11 1.44 14.51 -11.91
C GLN A 11 0.47 13.58 -12.65
N ASN A 12 0.66 13.32 -13.95
CA ASN A 12 0.07 12.12 -14.59
C ASN A 12 0.95 10.85 -14.46
N GLY A 13 2.07 10.91 -13.71
CA GLY A 13 3.01 9.78 -13.58
C GLY A 13 2.74 8.79 -12.45
N VAL A 14 1.77 9.06 -11.56
CA VAL A 14 1.55 8.22 -10.35
C VAL A 14 0.39 7.23 -10.51
N LEU A 15 -0.57 7.51 -11.39
CA LEU A 15 -1.77 6.70 -11.58
C LEU A 15 -1.53 5.46 -12.46
N GLU A 16 -0.61 5.50 -13.44
CA GLU A 16 -0.28 4.34 -14.27
C GLU A 16 0.42 3.22 -13.48
N LYS A 17 1.16 3.54 -12.41
CA LYS A 17 1.80 2.53 -11.55
C LYS A 17 0.80 1.67 -10.78
N GLN A 18 -0.48 2.07 -10.69
CA GLN A 18 -1.51 1.34 -9.97
C GLN A 18 -2.39 0.45 -10.86
N ALA A 19 -2.28 0.53 -12.20
CA ALA A 19 -3.13 -0.23 -13.12
C ALA A 19 -2.41 -1.42 -13.80
N ALA A 20 -1.08 -1.42 -13.88
CA ALA A 20 -0.33 -2.48 -14.57
C ALA A 20 -0.44 -3.88 -13.91
N ASN A 21 -0.98 -3.99 -12.69
CA ASN A 21 -1.20 -5.27 -12.01
C ASN A 21 -2.69 -5.70 -11.97
N ALA A 22 -3.60 -4.94 -12.60
CA ALA A 22 -5.03 -5.12 -12.38
C ALA A 22 -5.63 -6.36 -13.04
N VAL A 23 -5.06 -6.95 -14.10
CA VAL A 23 -5.79 -7.99 -14.85
C VAL A 23 -4.88 -9.06 -15.49
N ALA A 24 -4.07 -9.74 -14.68
CA ALA A 24 -3.46 -11.03 -15.07
C ALA A 24 -3.41 -12.00 -13.87
N GLY A 25 -4.60 -12.40 -13.39
CA GLY A 25 -4.75 -13.37 -12.30
C GLY A 25 -4.60 -12.75 -10.91
N LEU A 26 -5.69 -12.17 -10.40
CA LEU A 26 -5.79 -11.44 -9.11
C LEU A 26 -5.50 -12.36 -7.90
N ARG A 27 -4.24 -12.70 -7.71
CA ARG A 27 -3.75 -13.40 -6.53
C ARG A 27 -3.09 -12.37 -5.63
N ALA A 28 -3.48 -12.39 -4.37
CA ALA A 28 -2.93 -11.53 -3.34
C ALA A 28 -2.82 -12.34 -2.05
N TYR A 29 -1.86 -11.98 -1.22
CA TYR A 29 -1.86 -12.41 0.18
C TYR A 29 -2.81 -11.48 0.92
N VAL A 30 -3.82 -12.05 1.58
CA VAL A 30 -4.80 -11.29 2.36
C VAL A 30 -4.66 -11.68 3.81
N THR A 31 -4.56 -10.68 4.67
CA THR A 31 -4.62 -10.85 6.13
C THR A 31 -5.52 -9.79 6.72
N PHE A 32 -5.98 -9.99 7.95
CA PHE A 32 -6.76 -9.00 8.69
C PHE A 32 -6.05 -8.63 9.98
N LEU A 33 -6.24 -7.38 10.42
CA LEU A 33 -5.78 -6.89 11.72
C LEU A 33 -7.01 -6.47 12.52
N ALA A 34 -7.17 -7.10 13.68
CA ALA A 34 -8.24 -6.84 14.64
C ALA A 34 -7.63 -6.64 16.03
N GLY A 35 -8.22 -5.73 16.80
CA GLY A 35 -7.84 -5.44 18.18
C GLY A 35 -6.72 -4.40 18.34
N ASP A 36 -6.57 -3.96 19.59
CA ASP A 36 -5.65 -2.90 20.04
C ASP A 36 -4.26 -3.44 20.45
N GLY A 37 -4.01 -4.72 20.19
CA GLY A 37 -2.79 -5.39 20.64
C GLY A 37 -1.59 -5.26 19.70
N ASP A 38 -0.53 -5.98 20.06
CA ASP A 38 0.72 -6.09 19.30
C ASP A 38 0.60 -6.88 17.97
N TYR A 39 -0.61 -7.19 17.51
CA TYR A 39 -0.86 -7.95 16.28
C TYR A 39 -0.31 -7.24 15.03
N VAL A 40 -0.12 -5.92 15.10
CA VAL A 40 0.58 -5.14 14.06
C VAL A 40 1.99 -5.68 13.80
N LYS A 41 2.72 -6.14 14.83
CA LYS A 41 4.08 -6.70 14.70
C LYS A 41 4.10 -7.94 13.80
N GLY A 42 3.04 -8.76 13.88
CA GLY A 42 2.87 -9.95 13.02
C GLY A 42 2.70 -9.58 11.55
N VAL A 43 1.83 -8.61 11.25
CA VAL A 43 1.58 -8.15 9.88
C VAL A 43 2.80 -7.43 9.30
N LEU A 44 3.50 -6.63 10.10
CA LEU A 44 4.75 -5.98 9.69
C LEU A 44 5.85 -7.01 9.37
N CYS A 45 5.95 -8.10 10.14
CA CYS A 45 6.87 -9.19 9.86
C CYS A 45 6.49 -9.91 8.55
N LEU A 46 5.19 -10.17 8.33
CA LEU A 46 4.69 -10.77 7.10
C LEU A 46 5.04 -9.91 5.88
N ALA A 47 4.76 -8.60 5.94
CA ALA A 47 5.09 -7.66 4.86
C ALA A 47 6.60 -7.65 4.55
N LYS A 48 7.44 -7.59 5.60
CA LYS A 48 8.91 -7.62 5.46
C LYS A 48 9.40 -8.96 4.90
N GLY A 49 8.81 -10.07 5.33
CA GLY A 49 9.13 -11.42 4.83
C GLY A 49 8.81 -11.58 3.35
N LEU A 50 7.62 -11.15 2.93
CA LEU A 50 7.18 -11.17 1.53
C LEU A 50 8.07 -10.30 0.64
N ARG A 51 8.53 -9.15 1.15
CA ARG A 51 9.51 -8.29 0.45
C ARG A 51 10.87 -8.97 0.31
N ARG A 52 11.36 -9.62 1.37
CA ARG A 52 12.67 -10.31 1.36
C ARG A 52 12.73 -11.43 0.32
N VAL A 53 11.63 -12.14 0.12
CA VAL A 53 11.54 -13.23 -0.87
C VAL A 53 11.13 -12.75 -2.27
N HIS A 54 11.02 -11.44 -2.51
CA HIS A 54 10.56 -10.85 -3.77
C HIS A 54 9.26 -11.49 -4.26
N SER A 55 8.27 -11.58 -3.35
CA SER A 55 6.99 -12.20 -3.65
C SER A 55 6.34 -11.59 -4.89
N ALA A 56 5.83 -12.46 -5.77
CA ALA A 56 5.16 -12.06 -7.01
C ALA A 56 3.78 -11.40 -6.78
N TYR A 57 3.20 -11.57 -5.59
CA TYR A 57 1.85 -11.12 -5.28
C TYR A 57 1.84 -10.05 -4.18
N PRO A 58 0.96 -9.04 -4.29
CA PRO A 58 0.84 -7.98 -3.29
C PRO A 58 0.24 -8.50 -1.98
N LEU A 59 0.53 -7.82 -0.87
CA LEU A 59 -0.09 -8.03 0.44
C LEU A 59 -1.18 -6.99 0.67
N VAL A 60 -2.40 -7.46 0.96
CA VAL A 60 -3.57 -6.65 1.31
C VAL A 60 -3.91 -6.90 2.78
N VAL A 61 -4.15 -5.81 3.53
CA VAL A 61 -4.44 -5.89 4.98
C VAL A 61 -5.81 -5.28 5.28
N ALA A 62 -6.77 -6.12 5.67
CA ALA A 62 -8.07 -5.65 6.15
C ALA A 62 -7.97 -5.18 7.60
N VAL A 63 -8.08 -3.88 7.84
CA VAL A 63 -7.97 -3.29 9.18
C VAL A 63 -9.36 -3.02 9.75
N LEU A 64 -9.67 -3.56 10.92
CA LEU A 64 -10.92 -3.32 11.62
C LEU A 64 -10.95 -1.95 12.31
N PRO A 65 -12.15 -1.39 12.61
CA PRO A 65 -12.29 -0.06 13.22
C PRO A 65 -11.85 0.02 14.68
N ASP A 66 -11.56 -1.12 15.31
CA ASP A 66 -11.06 -1.24 16.68
C ASP A 66 -9.54 -1.06 16.79
N VAL A 67 -8.84 -0.93 15.65
CA VAL A 67 -7.39 -0.73 15.61
C VAL A 67 -7.04 0.75 15.75
N PRO A 68 -6.15 1.14 16.67
CA PRO A 68 -5.73 2.53 16.86
C PRO A 68 -5.01 3.09 15.63
N GLU A 69 -5.12 4.40 15.41
CA GLU A 69 -4.58 5.06 14.22
C GLU A 69 -3.05 4.94 14.08
N ASP A 70 -2.33 4.84 15.19
CA ASP A 70 -0.87 4.70 15.16
C ASP A 70 -0.45 3.39 14.48
N HIS A 71 -1.15 2.29 14.75
CA HIS A 71 -0.91 1.01 14.06
C HIS A 71 -1.24 1.10 12.56
N ARG A 72 -2.26 1.88 12.19
CA ARG A 72 -2.64 2.11 10.77
C ARG A 72 -1.56 2.91 10.03
N ARG A 73 -0.94 3.88 10.70
CA ARG A 73 0.19 4.66 10.15
C ARG A 73 1.40 3.77 9.89
N GLN A 74 1.75 2.92 10.85
CA GLN A 74 2.86 1.96 10.70
C GLN A 74 2.66 0.99 9.52
N LEU A 75 1.42 0.53 9.30
CA LEU A 75 1.09 -0.33 8.15
C LEU A 75 1.26 0.39 6.81
N ARG A 76 0.79 1.65 6.72
CA ARG A 76 0.93 2.48 5.52
C ARG A 76 2.39 2.75 5.16
N GLU A 77 3.24 3.00 6.16
CA GLU A 77 4.68 3.18 5.95
C GLU A 77 5.37 1.94 5.37
N GLN A 78 4.84 0.74 5.64
CA GLN A 78 5.37 -0.50 5.06
C GLN A 78 4.83 -0.79 3.65
N GLY A 79 3.95 0.04 3.09
CA GLY A 79 3.33 -0.21 1.79
C GLY A 79 2.25 -1.29 1.84
N CYS A 80 1.67 -1.55 3.03
CA CYS A 80 0.45 -2.34 3.14
C CYS A 80 -0.72 -1.44 2.72
N THR A 81 -1.47 -1.86 1.71
CA THR A 81 -2.60 -1.10 1.14
C THR A 81 -3.92 -1.81 1.41
#